data_AF-A0A1Y4LNU5-F1
#
_entry.id   AF-A0A1Y4LNU5-F1
#
_cell.length_a   1.000
_cell.length_b   1.000
_cell.length_c   1.000
_cell.angle_alpha   90.00
_cell.angle_beta   90.00
_cell.angle_gamma   90.00
#
_symmetry.space_group_name_H-M   'P 1'
#
loop_
_entity.id
_entity.type
_entity.pdbx_description
1 polymer ?
#
loop_
_entity_poly.entity_id
_entity_poly.type
_entity_poly.pdbx_seq_one_letter_code
_entity_poly.pdbx_strand_id
1 'polypeptide(L)'
;MNEVTSMNKKIVIYSLLIGISVAIIAGLLFNDIYVLVGVLVGLGTGLIGYAMIVQMALSLKPDENLSKRQGAANYIVRYIIYAVIFGFFVYLNISIIALLVGFLCHKLSIFVYALLEGRMDKNA
;
A
#
# COMPACT_ATOMS: atom_id res chain seq x y z
N MET A 1 7.38 -18.12 -13.67
CA MET A 1 6.90 -17.46 -12.44
C MET A 1 5.48 -16.98 -12.72
N ASN A 2 4.51 -17.23 -11.84
CA ASN A 2 3.12 -16.85 -12.08
C ASN A 2 3.00 -15.33 -12.26
N GLU A 3 2.24 -14.83 -13.24
CA GLU A 3 2.21 -13.41 -13.62
C GLU A 3 1.85 -12.51 -12.43
N VAL A 4 0.87 -12.95 -11.62
CA VAL A 4 0.46 -12.27 -10.39
C VAL A 4 1.61 -12.16 -9.39
N THR A 5 2.42 -13.21 -9.24
CA THR A 5 3.60 -13.19 -8.34
C THR A 5 4.67 -12.22 -8.84
N SER A 6 4.87 -12.14 -10.16
CA SER A 6 5.81 -11.21 -10.79
C SER A 6 5.38 -9.75 -10.57
N MET A 7 4.11 -9.45 -10.85
CA MET A 7 3.50 -8.15 -10.61
C MET A 7 3.63 -7.71 -9.15
N ASN A 8 3.22 -8.58 -8.22
CA ASN A 8 3.29 -8.29 -6.78
C ASN A 8 4.72 -7.95 -6.33
N LYS A 9 5.70 -8.72 -6.81
CA LYS A 9 7.11 -8.48 -6.48
C LYS A 9 7.58 -7.11 -6.96
N LYS A 10 7.27 -6.73 -8.21
CA LYS A 10 7.64 -5.41 -8.77
C LYS A 10 7.00 -4.27 -7.98
N ILE A 11 5.69 -4.36 -7.70
CA ILE A 11 4.96 -3.33 -6.93
C ILE A 11 5.54 -3.16 -5.53
N VAL A 12 5.83 -4.25 -4.82
CA VAL A 12 6.44 -4.18 -3.49
C VAL A 12 7.82 -3.52 -3.55
N ILE A 13 8.66 -3.89 -4.52
CA ILE A 13 9.98 -3.27 -4.70
C ILE A 13 9.84 -1.76 -4.93
N TYR A 14 8.96 -1.33 -5.84
CA TYR A 14 8.73 0.10 -6.09
C TYR A 14 8.19 0.83 -4.87
N SER A 15 7.31 0.18 -4.11
CA SER A 15 6.76 0.75 -2.87
C SER A 15 7.86 0.99 -1.83
N LEU A 16 8.76 0.02 -1.65
CA LEU A 16 9.87 0.14 -0.71
C LEU A 16 10.86 1.22 -1.15
N LEU A 17 11.24 1.24 -2.44
CA LEU A 17 12.17 2.25 -2.95
C LEU A 17 11.58 3.66 -2.79
N ILE A 18 10.37 3.91 -3.30
CA ILE A 18 9.72 5.21 -3.21
C ILE A 18 9.47 5.59 -1.75
N GLY A 19 8.86 4.69 -0.97
CA GLY A 19 8.45 4.98 0.40
C GLY A 19 9.61 5.20 1.36
N ILE A 20 10.68 4.41 1.28
CA ILE A 20 11.88 4.60 2.12
C ILE A 20 12.59 5.90 1.74
N SER A 21 12.74 6.20 0.45
CA SER A 21 13.33 7.47 0.01
C SER A 21 12.53 8.68 0.54
N VAL A 22 11.20 8.64 0.44
CA VAL A 22 10.33 9.70 0.98
C VAL A 22 10.43 9.79 2.50
N ALA A 23 10.48 8.66 3.22
CA ALA A 23 10.62 8.66 4.68
C ALA A 23 11.93 9.31 5.15
N ILE A 24 13.04 8.99 4.49
CA ILE A 24 14.35 9.59 4.80
C ILE A 24 14.34 11.09 4.51
N ILE A 25 13.86 11.50 3.33
CA ILE A 25 13.80 12.92 2.93
C ILE A 25 12.92 13.71 3.91
N ALA A 26 11.73 13.20 4.25
CA ALA A 26 10.82 13.84 5.18
C ALA A 26 11.42 13.94 6.59
N GLY A 27 12.02 12.86 7.10
CA GLY A 27 12.68 12.85 8.40
C GLY A 27 13.81 13.89 8.50
N LEU A 28 14.62 14.03 7.45
CA LEU A 28 15.68 15.04 7.38
C LEU A 28 15.13 16.47 7.23
N LEU A 29 14.12 16.68 6.40
CA LEU A 29 13.53 18.00 6.13
C LEU A 29 12.88 18.59 7.39
N PHE A 30 12.16 17.77 8.14
CA PHE A 30 11.50 18.20 9.38
C PHE A 30 12.36 18.02 10.62
N ASN A 31 13.56 17.42 10.48
CA ASN A 31 14.47 17.05 11.56
C ASN A 31 13.75 16.33 12.72
N ASP A 32 12.85 15.41 12.37
CA ASP A 32 11.98 14.71 13.31
C ASP A 32 11.88 13.23 12.95
N ILE A 33 12.34 12.38 13.87
CA ILE A 33 12.31 10.92 13.73
C ILE A 33 10.87 10.38 13.72
N TYR A 34 9.92 11.06 14.37
CA TYR A 34 8.51 10.65 14.38
C TYR A 34 7.87 10.84 13.00
N VAL A 35 8.33 11.82 12.21
CA VAL A 35 7.91 11.97 10.80
C VAL A 35 8.40 10.80 9.97
N LEU A 36 9.67 10.40 10.12
CA LEU A 36 10.22 9.23 9.44
C LEU A 36 9.44 7.96 9.79
N VAL A 37 9.21 7.72 11.09
CA VAL A 37 8.43 6.57 11.58
C VAL A 37 7.01 6.61 11.02
N GLY A 38 6.35 7.77 11.02
CA GLY A 38 5.01 7.93 10.48
C GLY A 38 4.93 7.57 9.00
N VAL A 39 5.88 8.00 8.17
CA VAL A 39 5.92 7.62 6.75
C VAL A 39 6.14 6.11 6.59
N LEU A 40 7.05 5.50 7.37
CA LEU A 40 7.28 4.05 7.29
C LEU A 40 6.07 3.22 7.73
N VAL A 41 5.39 3.63 8.80
CA VAL A 41 4.15 3.00 9.27
C VAL A 41 3.06 3.12 8.20
N GLY A 42 2.86 4.33 7.65
CA GLY A 42 1.91 4.58 6.59
C GLY A 42 2.15 3.69 5.36
N LEU A 43 3.42 3.57 4.95
CA LEU A 43 3.85 2.67 3.87
C LEU A 43 3.52 1.22 4.19
N GLY A 44 3.84 0.76 5.41
CA GLY A 44 3.53 -0.58 5.88
C GLY A 44 2.03 -0.88 5.86
N THR A 45 1.19 0.07 6.32
CA THR A 45 -0.27 -0.05 6.24
C THR A 45 -0.76 -0.15 4.79
N GLY A 46 -0.17 0.61 3.88
CA GLY A 46 -0.45 0.52 2.43
C GLY A 46 -0.16 -0.88 1.89
N LEU A 47 1.01 -1.42 2.21
CA LEU A 47 1.44 -2.76 1.81
C LEU A 47 0.57 -3.88 2.41
N ILE A 48 0.18 -3.79 3.68
CA ILE A 48 -0.75 -4.73 4.31
C ILE A 48 -2.08 -4.73 3.56
N GLY A 49 -2.65 -3.56 3.30
CA GLY A 49 -3.91 -3.46 2.58
C GLY A 49 -3.83 -3.99 1.15
N TYR A 50 -2.69 -3.82 0.49
CA TYR A 50 -2.44 -4.42 -0.82
C TYR A 50 -2.32 -5.93 -0.77
N ALA A 51 -1.62 -6.48 0.21
CA ALA A 51 -1.57 -7.94 0.43
C ALA A 51 -2.98 -8.52 0.61
N MET A 52 -3.85 -7.83 1.35
CA MET A 52 -5.26 -8.22 1.49
C MET A 52 -6.02 -8.19 0.17
N ILE A 53 -5.78 -7.18 -0.70
CA ILE A 53 -6.39 -7.09 -2.03
C ILE A 53 -5.94 -8.26 -2.90
N VAL A 54 -4.64 -8.57 -2.90
CA VAL A 54 -4.07 -9.69 -3.66
C VAL A 54 -4.68 -11.01 -3.19
N GLN A 55 -4.72 -11.26 -1.87
CA GLN A 55 -5.30 -12.49 -1.32
C GLN A 55 -6.80 -12.60 -1.62
N MET A 56 -7.55 -11.48 -1.56
CA MET A 56 -8.96 -11.45 -1.96
C MET A 56 -9.11 -11.83 -3.43
N ALA A 57 -8.34 -11.21 -4.33
CA ALA A 57 -8.42 -11.49 -5.77
C ALA A 57 -8.12 -12.96 -6.09
N LEU A 58 -7.14 -13.56 -5.39
CA LEU A 58 -6.77 -14.97 -5.54
C LEU A 58 -7.79 -15.94 -4.93
N SER A 59 -8.69 -15.49 -4.07
CA SER A 59 -9.67 -16.32 -3.35
C SER A 59 -11.11 -16.12 -3.82
N LEU A 60 -11.33 -15.37 -4.90
CA LEU A 60 -12.66 -15.17 -5.49
C LEU A 60 -13.24 -16.50 -5.97
N LYS A 61 -14.51 -16.71 -5.68
CA LYS A 61 -15.23 -17.92 -6.08
C LYS A 61 -15.81 -17.75 -7.51
N PRO A 62 -16.09 -18.86 -8.21
CA PRO A 62 -16.74 -18.80 -9.53
C PRO A 62 -18.14 -18.17 -9.48
N ASP A 63 -18.81 -18.22 -8.33
CA ASP A 63 -20.13 -17.62 -8.12
C ASP A 63 -20.04 -16.10 -7.92
N GLU A 64 -20.73 -15.35 -8.78
CA GLU A 64 -20.69 -13.89 -8.80
C GLU A 64 -21.27 -13.26 -7.52
N ASN A 65 -22.37 -13.79 -6.99
CA ASN A 65 -23.04 -13.25 -5.81
C ASN A 65 -22.19 -13.45 -4.54
N LEU A 66 -21.59 -14.64 -4.40
CA LEU A 66 -20.66 -14.95 -3.32
C LEU A 66 -19.40 -14.09 -3.41
N SER A 67 -18.88 -13.88 -4.63
CA SER A 67 -17.69 -13.03 -4.87
C SER A 67 -17.95 -11.56 -4.54
N LYS A 68 -19.12 -11.00 -4.89
CA LYS A 68 -19.50 -9.63 -4.51
C LYS A 68 -19.56 -9.46 -2.99
N ARG A 69 -20.19 -10.41 -2.29
CA ARG A 69 -20.30 -10.37 -0.82
C ARG A 69 -18.93 -10.47 -0.14
N GLN A 70 -18.08 -11.38 -0.62
CA GLN A 70 -16.69 -11.52 -0.14
C GLN A 70 -15.89 -10.23 -0.38
N GLY A 71 -16.03 -9.64 -1.57
CA GLY A 71 -15.39 -8.36 -1.91
C GLY A 71 -15.78 -7.23 -0.95
N ALA A 72 -17.07 -7.08 -0.67
CA ALA A 72 -17.57 -6.08 0.26
C ALA A 72 -17.06 -6.28 1.70
N ALA A 73 -17.06 -7.52 2.20
CA ALA A 73 -16.55 -7.83 3.53
C ALA A 73 -15.05 -7.53 3.65
N ASN A 74 -14.24 -7.98 2.69
CA ASN A 74 -12.80 -7.74 2.68
C ASN A 74 -12.45 -6.25 2.53
N TYR A 75 -13.28 -5.51 1.78
CA TYR A 75 -13.17 -4.06 1.71
C TYR A 75 -13.35 -3.43 3.10
N ILE A 76 -14.44 -3.76 3.80
CA ILE A 76 -14.72 -3.21 5.15
C ILE A 76 -13.59 -3.55 6.13
N VAL A 77 -13.17 -4.82 6.18
CA VAL A 77 -12.09 -5.27 7.09
C VAL A 77 -10.81 -4.48 6.85
N ARG A 78 -10.46 -4.20 5.59
CA ARG A 78 -9.27 -3.42 5.26
C ARG A 78 -9.34 -1.98 5.79
N TYR A 79 -10.48 -1.31 5.67
CA TYR A 79 -10.65 0.04 6.21
C TYR A 79 -10.66 0.06 7.74
N ILE A 80 -11.19 -0.98 8.39
CA ILE A 80 -11.09 -1.13 9.85
C ILE A 80 -9.61 -1.27 10.25
N ILE A 81 -8.84 -2.10 9.56
CA ILE A 81 -7.40 -2.25 9.83
C ILE A 81 -6.66 -0.92 9.66
N TYR A 82 -6.96 -0.16 8.58
CA TYR A 82 -6.37 1.16 8.39
C TYR A 82 -6.70 2.11 9.55
N ALA A 83 -7.98 2.16 9.96
CA ALA A 83 -8.43 3.01 11.06
C ALA A 83 -7.78 2.62 12.39
N VAL A 84 -7.65 1.31 12.68
CA VAL A 84 -7.01 0.81 13.90
C VAL A 84 -5.52 1.18 13.92
N ILE A 85 -4.78 0.91 12.83
CA ILE A 85 -3.34 1.23 12.78
C ILE A 85 -3.14 2.75 12.86
N PHE A 86 -3.85 3.53 12.06
CA PHE A 86 -3.68 4.98 12.04
C PHE A 86 -4.11 5.60 13.36
N GLY A 87 -5.25 5.18 13.92
CA GLY A 87 -5.72 5.65 15.22
C GLY A 87 -4.74 5.33 16.34
N PHE A 88 -4.16 4.13 16.35
CA PHE A 88 -3.13 3.75 17.32
C PHE A 88 -1.89 4.64 17.23
N PHE A 89 -1.35 4.89 16.03
CA PHE A 89 -0.17 5.73 15.88
C PHE A 89 -0.44 7.23 16.12
N VAL A 90 -1.62 7.72 15.76
CA VAL A 90 -2.06 9.08 16.14
C VAL A 90 -2.18 9.22 17.65
N TYR A 91 -2.70 8.20 18.35
CA TYR A 91 -2.73 8.16 19.81
C TYR A 91 -1.31 8.22 20.42
N LEU A 92 -0.32 7.65 19.74
CA LEU A 92 1.11 7.78 20.09
C LEU A 92 1.76 9.10 19.64
N ASN A 93 0.97 10.10 19.25
CA ASN A 93 1.40 11.41 18.75
C ASN A 93 2.17 11.39 17.42
N ILE A 94 2.05 10.33 16.62
CA ILE A 94 2.57 10.34 15.24
C ILE A 94 1.65 11.20 14.36
N SER A 95 2.25 12.08 13.56
CA SER A 95 1.51 12.93 12.61
C SER A 95 0.69 12.10 11.63
N ILE A 96 -0.63 12.38 11.59
CA ILE A 96 -1.54 11.78 10.61
C ILE A 96 -1.12 12.08 9.16
N ILE A 97 -0.49 13.24 8.93
CA ILE A 97 0.02 13.61 7.61
C ILE A 97 1.18 12.71 7.21
N ALA A 98 2.10 12.40 8.13
CA ALA A 98 3.20 11.48 7.87
C ALA A 98 2.69 10.06 7.52
N LEU A 99 1.71 9.56 8.27
CA LEU A 99 1.03 8.29 7.98
C LEU A 99 0.38 8.29 6.58
N LEU A 100 -0.33 9.37 6.22
CA LEU A 100 -0.97 9.49 4.91
C LEU A 100 0.05 9.57 3.77
N VAL A 101 1.15 10.30 3.94
CA VAL A 101 2.24 10.38 2.94
C VAL A 101 2.81 8.99 2.65
N GLY A 102 3.13 8.22 3.70
CA GLY A 102 3.60 6.84 3.55
C GLY A 102 2.59 5.95 2.80
N PHE A 103 1.31 6.07 3.15
CA PHE A 103 0.23 5.32 2.51
C PHE A 103 0.06 5.68 1.02
N LEU A 104 0.22 6.96 0.68
CA LEU A 104 0.19 7.44 -0.70
C LEU A 104 1.40 6.95 -1.51
N CYS A 105 2.58 6.81 -0.89
CA CYS A 105 3.76 6.25 -1.57
C CYS A 105 3.47 4.88 -2.17
N HIS A 106 2.75 4.02 -1.43
CA HIS A 106 2.36 2.71 -1.95
C HIS A 106 1.41 2.82 -3.17
N LYS A 107 0.41 3.71 -3.11
CA LYS A 107 -0.49 3.96 -4.26
C LYS A 107 0.27 4.50 -5.47
N LEU A 108 1.24 5.37 -5.25
CA LEU A 108 2.12 5.89 -6.30
C LEU A 108 2.91 4.76 -6.95
N SER A 109 3.46 3.81 -6.20
CA SER A 109 4.18 2.66 -6.76
C SER A 109 3.31 1.75 -7.62
N ILE A 110 2.03 1.57 -7.29
CA ILE A 110 1.09 0.85 -8.17
C ILE A 110 0.91 1.61 -9.48
N PHE A 111 0.75 2.93 -9.41
CA PHE A 111 0.62 3.77 -10.60
C PHE A 111 1.88 3.75 -11.47
N VAL A 112 3.06 3.86 -10.86
CA VAL A 112 4.37 3.77 -11.54
C VAL A 112 4.51 2.40 -12.22
N TYR A 113 4.16 1.32 -11.53
CA TYR A 113 4.16 -0.01 -12.13
C TYR A 113 3.26 -0.09 -13.36
N ALA A 114 2.02 0.37 -13.25
CA ALA A 114 1.06 0.35 -14.36
C ALA A 114 1.53 1.17 -15.56
N LEU A 115 2.17 2.32 -15.33
CA LEU A 115 2.76 3.13 -16.40
C LEU A 115 3.95 2.45 -17.09
N LEU A 116 4.80 1.76 -16.33
CA LEU A 116 5.97 1.07 -16.88
C LEU A 116 5.56 -0.17 -17.68
N GLU A 117 4.67 -1.01 -17.14
CA GLU A 117 4.19 -2.20 -17.83
C GLU A 117 3.41 -1.82 -19.11
N GLY A 118 2.50 -0.84 -19.03
CA GLY A 118 1.76 -0.36 -20.21
C GLY A 118 2.62 0.36 -21.27
N ARG A 119 3.86 0.76 -20.94
CA ARG A 119 4.86 1.22 -21.93
C ARG A 119 5.61 0.06 -22.57
N MET A 120 5.86 -1.03 -21.85
CA MET A 120 6.51 -2.22 -22.41
C MET A 120 5.62 -2.90 -23.45
N ASP A 121 4.30 -2.99 -23.19
CA ASP A 121 3.33 -3.56 -24.15
C ASP A 121 3.23 -2.75 -25.46
N LYS A 122 3.55 -1.45 -25.44
CA LYS A 122 3.54 -0.59 -26.64
C LYS A 122 4.83 -0.69 -27.48
N ASN A 123 5.88 -1.26 -26.91
CA ASN A 123 7.21 -1.35 -27.53
C ASN A 123 7.61 -2.79 -27.86
N ALA A 124 6.72 -3.77 -27.62
CA ALA A 124 6.88 -5.19 -27.95
C ALA A 124 6.16 -5.52 -29.27
#